data_AF-A0A931U243-F1
#
_entry.id   AF-A0A931U243-F1
#
_cell.length_a   1.000
_cell.length_b   1.000
_cell.length_c   1.000
_cell.angle_alpha   90.00
_cell.angle_beta   90.00
_cell.angle_gamma   90.00
#
_symmetry.space_group_name_H-M   'P 1'
#
loop_
_entity.id
_entity.type
_entity.pdbx_description
1 polymer ?
#
loop_
_entity_poly.entity_id
_entity_poly.type
_entity_poly.pdbx_seq_one_letter_code
_entity_poly.pdbx_strand_id
1 'polypeptide(L)'
;MMENVVVVVEDEPLPEDLLSTGLRPDETLFGLYHGVPLTERSTQYGMALPDRVVIYRWPICESCTGEAEIVREVRRTVVHEVAHHFGIDDERLAALGWD
;
A
#
# COMPACT_ATOMS: atom_id res chain seq x y z
N MET A 1 14.63 5.91 -8.88
CA MET A 1 14.13 4.80 -9.73
C MET A 1 13.67 3.74 -8.73
N MET A 2 12.40 3.31 -8.75
CA MET A 2 11.95 2.23 -7.86
C MET A 2 12.65 0.96 -8.33
N GLU A 3 13.68 0.54 -7.60
CA GLU A 3 14.27 -0.76 -7.82
C GLU A 3 13.60 -1.73 -6.84
N ASN A 4 12.79 -2.63 -7.38
CA ASN A 4 12.25 -3.81 -6.68
C ASN A 4 11.05 -3.57 -5.74
N VAL A 5 9.98 -2.91 -6.22
CA VAL A 5 8.65 -2.95 -5.57
C VAL A 5 7.75 -3.94 -6.30
N VAL A 6 7.09 -4.84 -5.56
CA VAL A 6 6.07 -5.74 -6.09
C VAL A 6 4.69 -5.40 -5.54
N VAL A 7 3.68 -5.38 -6.41
CA VAL A 7 2.28 -5.26 -5.99
C VAL A 7 1.73 -6.67 -5.81
N VAL A 8 1.14 -6.93 -4.65
CA VAL A 8 0.60 -8.23 -4.27
C VAL A 8 -0.83 -8.05 -3.77
N VAL A 9 -1.66 -9.06 -3.97
CA VAL A 9 -3.05 -9.06 -3.50
C VAL A 9 -3.18 -10.11 -2.41
N GLU A 10 -3.73 -9.70 -1.27
CA GLU A 10 -4.11 -10.57 -0.16
C GLU A 10 -5.61 -10.42 0.10
N ASP A 11 -6.21 -11.39 0.78
CA ASP A 11 -7.66 -11.40 0.96
C ASP A 11 -8.11 -10.40 2.04
N GLU A 12 -7.43 -10.40 3.18
CA GLU A 12 -7.71 -9.60 4.38
C GLU A 12 -6.40 -9.11 5.02
N PRO A 13 -6.41 -7.96 5.73
CA PRO A 13 -5.27 -7.52 6.52
C PRO A 13 -5.06 -8.40 7.75
N LEU A 14 -3.78 -8.64 8.06
CA LEU A 14 -3.43 -9.33 9.30
C LEU A 14 -3.63 -8.38 10.50
N PRO A 15 -3.85 -8.90 11.72
CA PRO A 15 -3.95 -8.05 12.91
C PRO A 15 -2.73 -7.15 13.12
N GLU A 16 -1.53 -7.64 12.81
CA GLU A 16 -0.30 -6.85 12.85
C GLU A 16 -0.28 -5.70 11.84
N ASP A 17 -0.84 -5.89 10.65
CA ASP A 17 -0.93 -4.86 9.61
C ASP A 17 -1.81 -3.71 10.13
N LEU A 18 -2.98 -4.04 10.65
CA LEU A 18 -3.90 -3.07 11.25
C LEU A 18 -3.24 -2.32 12.43
N LEU A 19 -2.54 -3.02 13.31
CA LEU A 19 -1.84 -2.40 14.45
C LEU A 19 -0.66 -1.52 14.02
N SER A 20 -0.04 -1.82 12.88
CA SER A 20 1.03 -0.99 12.31
C SER A 20 0.51 0.31 11.70
N THR A 21 -0.81 0.36 11.43
CA THR A 21 -1.46 1.53 10.87
C THR A 21 -1.99 2.45 11.97
N GLY A 22 -1.95 3.76 11.73
CA GLY A 22 -2.58 4.75 12.60
C GLY A 22 -4.09 4.92 12.34
N LEU A 23 -4.74 3.94 11.71
CA LEU A 23 -6.13 4.05 11.27
C LEU A 23 -7.09 4.20 12.45
N ARG A 24 -8.11 5.02 12.23
CA ARG A 24 -9.22 5.19 13.17
C ARG A 24 -10.16 3.98 13.09
N PRO A 25 -10.97 3.71 14.13
CA PRO A 25 -11.89 2.56 14.13
C PRO A 25 -12.94 2.55 12.99
N ASP A 26 -13.20 3.71 12.38
CA ASP A 26 -14.10 3.90 11.25
C ASP A 26 -13.42 3.83 9.88
N GLU A 27 -12.09 3.64 9.85
CA GLU A 27 -11.32 3.56 8.61
C GLU A 27 -11.03 2.11 8.22
N THR A 28 -10.85 1.89 6.92
CA THR A 28 -10.60 0.57 6.34
C THR A 28 -9.26 0.54 5.63
N LEU A 29 -8.44 -0.47 5.91
CA LEU A 29 -7.15 -0.64 5.27
C LEU A 29 -7.31 -1.29 3.89
N PHE A 30 -7.13 -0.50 2.83
CA PHE A 30 -7.20 -1.01 1.45
C PHE A 30 -5.88 -1.50 0.89
N GLY A 31 -4.77 -0.98 1.41
CA GLY A 31 -3.44 -1.43 1.07
C GLY A 31 -2.41 -0.96 2.08
N LEU A 32 -1.21 -1.53 1.99
CA LEU A 32 -0.12 -1.27 2.91
C LEU A 32 1.24 -1.46 2.25
N TYR A 33 2.13 -0.49 2.44
CA TYR A 33 3.53 -0.59 2.06
C TYR A 33 4.35 -1.38 3.10
N HIS A 34 4.90 -2.53 2.70
CA HIS A 34 5.88 -3.31 3.47
C HIS A 34 7.29 -3.09 2.89
N GLY A 35 8.08 -2.25 3.54
CA GLY A 35 9.49 -2.05 3.21
C GLY A 35 10.43 -2.74 4.19
N VAL A 36 11.51 -3.33 3.70
CA VAL A 36 12.65 -3.73 4.56
C VAL A 36 13.65 -2.56 4.59
N PRO A 37 14.00 -1.98 5.76
CA PRO A 37 14.94 -0.87 5.83
C PRO A 37 16.27 -1.19 5.13
N LEU A 38 16.77 -0.24 4.33
CA LEU A 38 18.05 -0.38 3.61
C LEU A 38 19.23 -0.69 4.55
N THR A 39 19.14 -0.32 5.83
CA THR A 39 20.16 -0.60 6.86
C THR A 39 20.20 -2.05 7.32
N GLU A 40 19.13 -2.82 7.13
CA GLU A 40 19.05 -4.26 7.42
C GLU A 40 19.39 -5.12 6.19
N ARG A 41 19.58 -4.47 5.03
CA ARG A 41 20.04 -5.05 3.78
C ARG A 41 21.54 -5.34 3.86
N SER A 42 21.92 -6.27 4.76
CA SER A 42 23.31 -6.67 4.97
C SER A 42 23.90 -7.19 3.66
N THR A 43 25.14 -6.79 3.39
CA THR A 43 25.95 -7.10 2.19
C THR A 43 26.26 -8.59 1.99
N GLN A 44 25.60 -9.49 2.72
CA GLN A 44 25.99 -10.89 2.84
C GLN A 44 25.08 -11.89 2.13
N TYR A 45 23.91 -11.48 1.63
CA TYR A 45 23.12 -12.31 0.73
C TYR A 45 22.36 -11.43 -0.28
N GLY A 46 22.56 -11.68 -1.57
CA GLY A 46 21.82 -11.05 -2.68
C GLY A 46 20.34 -11.47 -2.77
N MET A 47 19.67 -11.59 -1.62
CA MET A 47 18.29 -12.05 -1.42
C MET A 47 17.51 -11.05 -0.57
N ALA A 48 17.69 -9.75 -0.80
CA ALA A 48 16.78 -8.76 -0.24
C ALA A 48 15.44 -8.94 -0.94
N LEU A 49 14.40 -9.34 -0.19
CA LEU A 49 13.05 -9.41 -0.73
C LEU A 49 12.66 -8.01 -1.25
N PRO A 50 11.95 -7.92 -2.38
CA PRO A 50 11.39 -6.66 -2.84
C PRO A 50 10.50 -6.05 -1.77
N ASP A 51 10.47 -4.72 -1.73
CA ASP A 51 9.43 -4.04 -0.97
C ASP A 51 8.07 -4.37 -1.60
N ARG A 52 7.02 -4.47 -0.80
CA ARG A 52 5.70 -4.91 -1.26
C ARG A 52 4.67 -3.81 -1.04
N VAL A 53 3.83 -3.58 -2.05
CA VAL A 53 2.55 -2.89 -1.86
C VAL A 53 1.49 -3.98 -1.81
N VAL A 54 0.92 -4.23 -0.64
CA VAL A 54 -0.18 -5.18 -0.44
C VAL A 54 -1.49 -4.47 -0.72
N ILE A 55 -2.38 -5.11 -1.47
CA ILE A 55 -3.77 -4.67 -1.71
C ILE A 55 -4.70 -5.71 -1.11
N TYR A 56 -5.65 -5.28 -0.28
CA TYR A 56 -6.58 -6.17 0.40
C TYR A 56 -7.89 -6.29 -0.36
N ARG A 57 -8.17 -7.49 -0.88
CA ARG A 57 -9.28 -7.74 -1.81
C ARG A 57 -10.63 -7.52 -1.17
N TRP A 58 -10.90 -8.11 -0.01
CA TRP A 58 -12.22 -8.04 0.61
C TRP A 58 -12.56 -6.66 1.13
N PRO A 59 -11.67 -5.93 1.84
CA PRO A 59 -11.91 -4.54 2.21
C PRO A 59 -12.34 -3.64 1.03
N ILE A 60 -11.66 -3.77 -0.12
CA ILE A 60 -12.02 -3.01 -1.33
C ILE A 60 -13.35 -3.49 -1.92
N CYS A 61 -13.55 -4.81 -2.06
CA CYS A 61 -14.79 -5.34 -2.63
C CYS A 61 -16.04 -5.01 -1.79
N GLU A 62 -15.89 -4.92 -0.46
CA GLU A 62 -16.97 -4.55 0.46
C GLU A 62 -17.27 -3.05 0.43
N SER A 63 -16.27 -2.23 0.10
CA SER A 63 -16.39 -0.77 0.05
C SER A 63 -16.84 -0.23 -1.31
N CYS A 64 -16.77 -1.04 -2.37
CA CYS A 64 -17.04 -0.62 -3.74
C CYS A 64 -18.19 -1.40 -4.38
N THR A 65 -18.95 -0.75 -5.27
CA THR A 65 -20.01 -1.38 -6.05
C THR A 65 -19.59 -1.59 -7.50
N GLY A 66 -19.15 -2.81 -7.79
CA GLY A 66 -18.85 -3.27 -9.15
C GLY A 66 -17.43 -3.00 -9.62
N GLU A 67 -17.07 -3.64 -10.73
CA GLU A 67 -15.68 -3.72 -11.22
C GLU A 67 -15.04 -2.36 -11.49
N ALA A 68 -15.79 -1.43 -12.09
CA ALA A 68 -15.24 -0.11 -12.44
C ALA A 68 -14.84 0.71 -11.20
N GLU A 69 -15.53 0.53 -10.07
CA GLU A 69 -15.19 1.20 -8.82
C GLU A 69 -14.01 0.52 -8.13
N ILE A 70 -14.01 -0.82 -8.09
CA ILE A 70 -12.88 -1.62 -7.58
C ILE A 70 -11.58 -1.25 -8.30
N VAL A 71 -11.59 -1.15 -9.64
CA VAL A 71 -10.40 -0.77 -10.43
C VAL A 71 -9.91 0.64 -10.08
N ARG A 72 -10.84 1.59 -9.85
CA ARG A 72 -10.47 2.94 -9.44
C ARG A 72 -9.86 2.94 -8.04
N GLU A 73 -10.46 2.21 -7.11
CA GLU A 73 -9.97 2.14 -5.73
C GLU A 73 -8.60 1.49 -5.66
N VAL A 74 -8.40 0.32 -6.29
CA VAL A 74 -7.07 -0.32 -6.38
C VAL A 74 -6.02 0.63 -6.95
N ARG A 75 -6.35 1.38 -8.01
CA ARG A 75 -5.43 2.34 -8.61
C ARG A 75 -5.11 3.48 -7.64
N ARG A 76 -6.12 4.02 -6.96
CA ARG A 76 -5.97 5.08 -5.96
C ARG A 76 -5.08 4.60 -4.83
N THR A 77 -5.36 3.45 -4.23
CA THR A 77 -4.57 2.86 -3.14
C THR A 77 -3.11 2.66 -3.56
N VAL A 78 -2.83 2.03 -4.71
CA VAL A 78 -1.46 1.83 -5.18
C VAL A 78 -0.72 3.16 -5.35
N VAL A 79 -1.37 4.19 -5.89
CA VAL A 79 -0.74 5.51 -6.08
C VAL A 79 -0.44 6.16 -4.72
N HIS A 80 -1.34 6.07 -3.75
CA HIS A 80 -1.14 6.60 -2.41
C HIS A 80 0.06 5.94 -1.71
N GLU A 81 0.09 4.60 -1.66
CA GLU A 81 1.17 3.85 -1.01
C GLU A 81 2.54 4.14 -1.66
N VAL A 82 2.57 4.23 -3.00
CA VAL A 82 3.80 4.56 -3.74
C VAL A 82 4.23 6.01 -3.50
N ALA A 83 3.30 6.95 -3.45
CA ALA A 83 3.58 8.35 -3.22
C ALA A 83 4.13 8.59 -1.80
N HIS A 84 3.50 7.99 -0.79
CA HIS A 84 3.98 8.03 0.60
C HIS A 84 5.38 7.45 0.72
N HIS A 85 5.69 6.34 0.03
CA HIS A 85 7.04 5.80 -0.02
C HIS A 85 8.08 6.81 -0.56
N PHE A 86 7.68 7.68 -1.50
CA PHE A 86 8.52 8.75 -2.03
C PHE A 86 8.53 10.03 -1.18
N GLY A 87 7.88 10.03 -0.01
CA GLY A 87 7.77 11.19 0.86
C GLY A 87 6.84 12.28 0.30
N ILE A 88 5.90 11.89 -0.57
CA ILE A 88 4.82 12.76 -1.03
C ILE A 88 3.67 12.59 -0.04
N ASP A 89 3.23 13.69 0.57
CA ASP A 89 2.10 13.71 1.51
C ASP A 89 0.75 13.81 0.79
N ASP A 90 -0.33 13.63 1.57
CA ASP A 90 -1.71 13.69 1.08
C ASP A 90 -2.06 15.05 0.48
N GLU A 91 -1.55 16.14 1.07
CA GLU A 91 -1.77 17.50 0.56
C GLU A 91 -1.21 17.64 -0.87
N ARG A 92 -0.02 17.08 -1.10
CA ARG A 92 0.62 17.09 -2.42
C ARG A 92 -0.06 16.14 -3.39
N LEU A 93 -0.53 14.98 -2.96
CA LEU A 93 -1.32 14.04 -3.77
C LEU A 93 -2.63 14.69 -4.26
N ALA A 94 -3.37 15.33 -3.35
CA ALA A 94 -4.60 16.04 -3.69
C ALA A 94 -4.33 17.17 -4.72
N ALA A 95 -3.23 17.92 -4.55
CA ALA A 95 -2.82 18.96 -5.52
C ALA A 95 -2.48 18.39 -6.91
N LEU A 96 -2.18 17.09 -7.02
CA LEU A 96 -1.92 16.38 -8.28
C LEU A 96 -3.18 15.70 -8.83
N GLY A 97 -4.33 15.84 -8.17
CA GLY A 97 -5.61 15.24 -8.57
C GLY A 97 -5.75 13.76 -8.18
N TRP A 98 -5.07 13.34 -7.10
CA TRP A 98 -5.08 11.98 -6.57
C TRP A 98 -5.62 11.94 -5.14
N ASP A 99 -6.70 12.68 -4.86
CA ASP A 99 -7.34 12.63 -3.54
C ASP A 99 -8.10 11.33 -3.30
#